data_AF-A0A432RSF4-F1
#
_entry.id   AF-A0A432RSF4-F1
#
_cell.length_a   1.000
_cell.length_b   1.000
_cell.length_c   1.000
_cell.angle_alpha   90.00
_cell.angle_beta   90.00
_cell.angle_gamma   90.00
#
_symmetry.space_group_name_H-M   'P 1'
#
loop_
_entity.id
_entity.type
_entity.pdbx_description
1 polymer ?
#
loop_
_entity_poly.entity_id
_entity_poly.type
_entity_poly.pdbx_seq_one_letter_code
_entity_poly.pdbx_strand_id
1 'polypeptide(L)'
;MGNSGLIVLVMLIIPSMAFVFLIVILRTQKVTPEKLKKIFGEDNILKILEAKSEEEIKEIIRSLHKSRKKKLKTLLESQDIRDVLKALEEHILKKDK
;
A
#
# COMPACT_ATOMS: atom_id res chain seq x y z
N MET A 1 -26.25 39.48 10.40
CA MET A 1 -25.19 38.73 9.70
C MET A 1 -25.88 37.87 8.65
N GLY A 2 -25.87 38.32 7.39
CA GLY A 2 -26.73 37.77 6.34
C GLY A 2 -26.25 36.42 5.80
N ASN A 3 -27.17 35.69 5.15
CA ASN A 3 -26.96 34.41 4.44
C ASN A 3 -25.70 34.38 3.55
N SER A 4 -25.21 35.54 3.10
CA SER A 4 -23.99 35.68 2.31
C SER A 4 -22.75 35.13 3.00
N GLY A 5 -22.64 35.23 4.33
CA GLY A 5 -21.50 34.69 5.07
C GLY A 5 -21.46 33.15 5.08
N LEU A 6 -22.63 32.52 5.16
CA LEU A 6 -22.78 31.06 5.06
C LEU A 6 -22.45 30.56 3.65
N ILE A 7 -22.88 31.28 2.60
CA ILE A 7 -22.60 30.90 1.21
C ILE A 7 -21.10 30.97 0.89
N VAL A 8 -20.41 32.02 1.34
CA VAL A 8 -18.95 32.16 1.15
C VAL A 8 -18.19 31.07 1.91
N LEU A 9 -18.61 30.74 3.12
CA LEU A 9 -18.02 29.65 3.91
C LEU A 9 -18.19 28.29 3.21
N VAL A 10 -19.39 28.00 2.70
CA VAL A 10 -19.68 26.76 1.96
C VAL A 10 -18.88 26.70 0.65
N MET A 11 -18.76 27.81 -0.08
CA MET A 11 -17.96 27.90 -1.31
C MET A 11 -16.45 27.72 -1.07
N LEU A 12 -15.93 28.04 0.12
CA LEU A 12 -14.53 27.79 0.48
C LEU A 12 -14.27 26.33 0.90
N ILE A 13 -15.26 25.65 1.49
CA ILE A 13 -15.10 24.27 2.00
C ILE A 13 -15.25 23.22 0.90
N ILE A 14 -16.16 23.41 -0.06
CA ILE A 14 -16.41 22.46 -1.16
C ILE A 14 -15.15 22.18 -2.03
N PRO A 15 -14.38 23.17 -2.50
CA PRO A 15 -13.18 22.90 -3.30
C PRO A 15 -12.11 22.14 -2.51
N SER A 16 -12.11 22.19 -1.17
CA SER A 16 -11.15 21.48 -0.33
C SER A 16 -11.29 19.96 -0.44
N MET A 17 -12.51 19.41 -0.42
CA MET A 17 -12.71 17.96 -0.52
C MET A 17 -12.39 17.40 -1.91
N ALA A 18 -12.79 18.10 -2.98
CA ALA A 18 -12.45 17.71 -4.34
C ALA A 18 -10.93 17.74 -4.57
N PHE A 19 -10.24 18.74 -4.02
CA PHE A 19 -8.78 18.85 -4.10
C PHE A 19 -8.07 17.72 -3.35
N VAL A 20 -8.52 17.36 -2.15
CA VAL A 20 -7.99 16.22 -1.39
C VAL A 20 -8.20 14.91 -2.15
N PHE A 21 -9.38 14.69 -2.73
CA PHE A 21 -9.68 13.51 -3.54
C PHE A 21 -8.79 13.42 -4.79
N LEU A 22 -8.57 14.56 -5.46
CA LEU A 22 -7.73 14.66 -6.64
C LEU A 22 -6.26 14.40 -6.29
N ILE A 23 -5.76 14.91 -5.15
CA ILE A 23 -4.43 14.55 -4.63
C ILE A 23 -4.33 13.05 -4.35
N VAL A 24 -5.35 12.44 -3.75
CA VAL A 24 -5.35 10.99 -3.45
C VAL A 24 -5.31 10.16 -4.73
N ILE A 25 -6.03 10.56 -5.78
CA ILE A 25 -6.01 9.89 -7.09
C ILE A 25 -4.68 10.10 -7.81
N LEU A 26 -4.14 11.32 -7.79
CA LEU A 26 -2.86 11.62 -8.46
C LEU A 26 -1.66 10.98 -7.75
N ARG A 27 -1.81 10.60 -6.48
CA ARG A 27 -0.76 9.95 -5.70
C ARG A 27 -0.65 8.49 -6.12
N THR A 28 0.05 8.26 -7.23
CA THR A 28 0.50 6.93 -7.66
C THR A 28 1.17 6.21 -6.49
N GLN A 29 0.59 5.08 -6.08
CA GLN A 29 1.14 4.27 -5.00
C GLN A 29 2.37 3.52 -5.53
N LYS A 30 3.53 4.19 -5.46
CA LYS A 30 4.79 3.49 -5.72
C LYS A 30 4.99 2.40 -4.68
N VAL A 31 5.32 1.21 -5.14
CA VAL A 31 5.80 0.10 -4.32
C VAL A 31 7.21 0.47 -3.87
N THR A 32 7.42 0.59 -2.56
CA THR A 32 8.74 0.87 -1.98
C THR A 32 9.05 -0.17 -0.91
N PRO A 33 10.34 -0.46 -0.65
CA PRO A 33 10.73 -1.38 0.41
C PRO A 33 10.18 -0.98 1.77
N GLU A 34 10.09 0.32 2.10
CA GLU A 34 9.56 0.73 3.41
C GLU A 34 8.07 0.43 3.56
N LYS A 35 7.29 0.60 2.48
CA LYS A 35 5.86 0.26 2.48
C LYS A 35 5.64 -1.24 2.60
N LEU A 36 6.44 -2.05 1.91
CA LEU A 36 6.39 -3.51 2.03
C LEU A 36 6.74 -3.94 3.46
N LYS A 37 7.84 -3.42 4.04
CA LYS A 37 8.20 -3.69 5.44
C LYS A 37 7.08 -3.32 6.41
N LYS A 38 6.44 -2.16 6.23
CA LYS A 38 5.31 -1.72 7.05
C LYS A 38 4.08 -2.63 6.95
N ILE A 39 3.84 -3.26 5.79
CA ILE A 39 2.70 -4.16 5.58
C ILE A 39 3.00 -5.55 6.16
N PHE A 40 4.18 -6.09 5.90
CA PHE A 40 4.57 -7.43 6.38
C PHE A 40 4.90 -7.43 7.87
N GLY A 41 5.47 -6.35 8.38
CA GLY A 41 6.08 -6.26 9.71
C GLY A 41 7.49 -6.85 9.73
N GLU A 42 8.34 -6.36 10.63
CA GLU A 42 9.75 -6.75 10.73
C GLU A 42 9.92 -8.28 10.86
N ASP A 43 9.14 -8.94 11.71
CA ASP A 43 9.25 -10.39 11.93
C ASP A 43 9.02 -11.22 10.66
N ASN A 44 8.03 -10.85 9.84
CA ASN A 44 7.75 -11.57 8.60
C ASN A 44 8.77 -11.24 7.52
N ILE A 45 9.33 -10.03 7.52
CA ILE A 45 10.41 -9.65 6.60
C ILE A 45 11.67 -10.46 6.90
N LEU A 46 12.02 -10.63 8.17
CA LEU A 46 13.14 -11.49 8.57
C LEU A 46 12.94 -12.92 8.09
N LYS A 47 11.74 -13.49 8.32
CA LYS A 47 11.39 -14.83 7.81
C LYS A 47 11.46 -14.93 6.29
N ILE A 48 11.09 -13.87 5.56
CA ILE A 48 11.19 -13.83 4.10
C ILE A 48 12.66 -13.78 3.64
N LEU A 49 13.52 -13.06 4.35
CA LEU A 49 14.95 -13.00 4.05
C LEU A 49 15.67 -14.33 4.33
N GLU A 50 15.20 -15.08 5.33
CA GLU A 50 15.72 -16.39 5.71
C GLU A 50 15.11 -17.55 4.90
N ALA A 51 14.03 -17.28 4.16
CA ALA A 51 13.32 -18.29 3.39
C ALA A 51 14.22 -18.89 2.29
N LYS A 52 14.22 -20.22 2.19
CA LYS A 52 15.05 -20.98 1.25
C LYS A 52 14.33 -21.28 -0.06
N SER A 53 13.02 -21.11 -0.09
CA SER A 53 12.18 -21.39 -1.26
C SER A 53 11.09 -20.33 -1.45
N GLU A 54 10.59 -20.20 -2.68
CA GLU A 54 9.43 -19.36 -2.95
C GLU A 54 8.17 -19.84 -2.21
N GLU A 55 8.03 -21.16 -2.04
CA GLU A 55 6.91 -21.78 -1.35
C GLU A 55 6.79 -21.30 0.10
N GLU A 56 7.91 -21.19 0.82
CA GLU A 56 7.95 -20.64 2.17
C GLU A 56 7.49 -19.17 2.19
N ILE A 57 7.93 -18.37 1.22
CA ILE A 57 7.51 -16.96 1.09
C ILE A 57 5.99 -16.91 0.83
N LYS A 58 5.45 -17.78 -0.03
CA LYS A 58 4.01 -17.89 -0.30
C LYS A 58 3.22 -18.22 0.96
N GLU A 59 3.72 -19.10 1.82
CA GLU A 59 3.09 -19.40 3.11
C GLU A 59 3.09 -18.22 4.08
N ILE A 60 4.19 -17.46 4.14
CA ILE A 60 4.26 -16.23 4.93
C ILE A 60 3.22 -15.21 4.42
N ILE A 61 3.11 -15.01 3.11
CA ILE A 61 2.10 -14.12 2.51
C ILE A 61 0.67 -14.61 2.85
N ARG A 62 0.43 -15.93 2.79
CA ARG A 62 -0.87 -16.53 3.11
C ARG A 62 -1.20 -16.48 4.60
N SER A 63 -0.22 -16.48 5.49
CA SER A 63 -0.45 -16.38 6.93
C SER A 63 -0.70 -14.93 7.40
N LEU A 64 -0.45 -13.93 6.54
CA LEU A 64 -0.73 -12.53 6.87
C LEU A 64 -2.20 -12.31 7.28
N HIS A 65 -2.38 -11.48 8.31
CA HIS A 65 -3.69 -11.05 8.75
C HIS A 65 -4.47 -10.37 7.61
N LYS A 66 -5.81 -10.55 7.60
CA LYS A 66 -6.71 -10.03 6.55
C LYS A 66 -6.52 -8.53 6.27
N SER A 67 -6.26 -7.73 7.31
CA SER A 67 -6.03 -6.28 7.16
C SER A 67 -4.72 -5.96 6.42
N ARG A 68 -3.65 -6.75 6.64
CA ARG A 68 -2.35 -6.58 5.96
C ARG A 68 -2.46 -7.02 4.50
N LYS A 69 -3.15 -8.14 4.23
CA LYS A 69 -3.47 -8.58 2.86
C LYS A 69 -4.24 -7.52 2.07
N LYS A 70 -5.23 -6.86 2.69
CA LYS A 70 -5.96 -5.76 2.04
C LYS A 70 -5.04 -4.59 1.67
N LYS A 71 -4.13 -4.20 2.57
CA LYS A 71 -3.14 -3.14 2.31
C LYS A 71 -2.17 -3.53 1.19
N LEU A 72 -1.76 -4.80 1.15
CA LEU A 72 -0.89 -5.33 0.11
C LEU A 72 -1.56 -5.29 -1.27
N LYS A 73 -2.82 -5.72 -1.34
CA LYS A 73 -3.66 -5.61 -2.54
C LYS A 73 -3.79 -4.18 -3.03
N THR A 74 -3.98 -3.23 -2.12
CA THR A 74 -4.04 -1.80 -2.48
C THR A 74 -2.69 -1.26 -2.95
N LEU A 75 -1.58 -1.70 -2.35
CA LEU A 75 -0.25 -1.23 -2.72
C LEU A 75 0.19 -1.75 -4.09
N LEU A 76 -0.11 -3.00 -4.41
CA LEU A 76 0.29 -3.66 -5.65
C LEU A 76 -0.76 -3.58 -6.75
N GLU A 77 -1.93 -3.04 -6.44
CA GLU A 77 -3.12 -3.04 -7.32
C GLU A 77 -3.49 -4.44 -7.84
N SER A 78 -3.03 -5.49 -7.17
CA SER A 78 -3.17 -6.88 -7.59
C SER A 78 -3.64 -7.79 -6.46
N GLN A 79 -4.33 -8.86 -6.85
CA GLN A 79 -4.74 -9.96 -5.97
C GLN A 79 -3.84 -11.20 -6.12
N ASP A 80 -2.96 -11.21 -7.13
CA ASP A 80 -2.11 -12.37 -7.41
C ASP A 80 -0.92 -12.38 -6.45
N ILE A 81 -0.68 -13.54 -5.85
CA ILE A 81 0.49 -13.79 -5.00
C ILE A 81 1.80 -13.65 -5.79
N ARG A 82 1.79 -13.93 -7.10
CA ARG A 82 2.97 -13.79 -7.96
C ARG A 82 3.46 -12.35 -8.05
N ASP A 83 2.53 -11.39 -8.08
CA ASP A 83 2.89 -9.96 -8.10
C ASP A 83 3.48 -9.52 -6.76
N VAL A 84 2.98 -10.10 -5.66
CA VAL A 84 3.57 -9.90 -4.32
C VAL A 84 4.99 -10.45 -4.26
N LEU A 85 5.20 -11.67 -4.76
CA LEU A 85 6.52 -12.30 -4.80
C LEU A 85 7.50 -11.47 -5.61
N LYS A 86 7.12 -11.08 -6.81
CA LYS A 86 7.94 -10.24 -7.68
C LYS A 86 8.32 -8.92 -7.01
N ALA A 87 7.38 -8.27 -6.33
CA ALA A 87 7.65 -7.04 -5.58
C ALA A 87 8.61 -7.26 -4.39
N LEU A 88 8.51 -8.39 -3.69
CA LEU A 88 9.45 -8.76 -2.64
C LEU A 88 10.83 -9.06 -3.21
N GLU A 89 10.92 -9.74 -4.35
CA GLU A 89 12.18 -10.03 -5.04
C GLU A 89 12.89 -8.76 -5.48
N GLU A 90 12.15 -7.85 -6.12
CA GLU A 90 12.67 -6.59 -6.66
C GLU A 90 13.09 -5.60 -5.57
N HIS A 91 12.30 -5.46 -4.50
CA HIS A 91 12.52 -4.40 -3.51
C HIS A 91 13.15 -4.85 -2.20
N ILE A 92 13.01 -6.12 -1.81
CA ILE A 92 13.50 -6.62 -0.51
C ILE A 92 14.67 -7.58 -0.70
N LEU A 93 14.50 -8.63 -1.52
CA LEU A 93 15.53 -9.65 -1.73
C LEU A 93 16.63 -9.18 -2.69
N LYS A 94 16.37 -8.12 -3.47
CA LYS A 94 17.28 -7.61 -4.51
C LYS A 94 17.88 -8.74 -5.34
N LYS A 95 17.06 -9.74 -5.68
CA LYS A 95 17.47 -10.75 -6.64
C LYS A 95 17.44 -10.06 -7.99
N ASP A 96 18.57 -9.48 -8.37
CA ASP A 96 18.80 -9.01 -9.73
C ASP A 96 18.53 -10.19 -10.67
N LYS A 97 17.74 -9.93 -11.69
CA LYS A 97 17.41 -10.88 -12.75
C LYS A 97 18.64 -11.32 -13.51
#